data_AF-A0A941MFH8-F1
#
_entry.id   AF-A0A941MFH8-F1
#
_cell.length_a   1.000
_cell.length_b   1.000
_cell.length_c   1.000
_cell.angle_alpha   90.00
_cell.angle_beta   90.00
_cell.angle_gamma   90.00
#
_symmetry.space_group_name_H-M   'P 1'
#
loop_
_entity.id
_entity.type
_entity.pdbx_description
1 polymer ?
#
loop_
_entity_poly.entity_id
_entity_poly.type
_entity_poly.pdbx_seq_one_letter_code
_entity_poly.pdbx_strand_id
1 'polypeptide(L)'
;MNAAPAALKLSGIVLALLLSGCGDEQPRQKSSEKRSGLTKVEQTDWLSMQDETNPGDWLIAREIKSGAKFAPDDADKLRQSLAEASARFKDTPRMIANRAVQLEQMLKDAGSNESAIVLISGLTRAVAPGRIESFGAAGHQYINMRKAGLSRERAFDELSKRYGTGG
;
A
#
# COMPACT_ATOMS: atom_id res chain seq x y z
N MET A 1 -36.10 -36.33 -40.66
CA MET A 1 -35.72 -37.47 -41.51
C MET A 1 -34.47 -37.03 -42.26
N ASN A 2 -33.29 -37.28 -41.67
CA ASN A 2 -32.34 -38.35 -42.02
C ASN A 2 -31.56 -37.99 -43.30
N ALA A 3 -30.23 -38.06 -43.41
CA ALA A 3 -29.19 -38.60 -42.55
C ALA A 3 -27.81 -38.06 -43.04
N ALA A 4 -26.80 -38.07 -42.16
CA ALA A 4 -25.39 -38.06 -42.55
C ALA A 4 -24.90 -39.51 -42.80
N PRO A 5 -23.86 -39.68 -43.64
CA PRO A 5 -22.59 -40.28 -43.16
C PRO A 5 -21.37 -39.67 -43.91
N ALA A 6 -20.09 -40.01 -43.72
CA ALA A 6 -19.23 -40.49 -42.64
C ALA A 6 -17.79 -40.56 -43.23
N ALA A 7 -16.80 -40.89 -42.38
CA ALA A 7 -15.39 -41.25 -42.65
C ALA A 7 -14.40 -40.08 -42.86
N LEU A 8 -13.47 -39.74 -41.96
CA LEU A 8 -12.49 -40.49 -41.15
C LEU A 8 -11.35 -41.15 -41.96
N LYS A 9 -10.22 -40.43 -42.09
CA LYS A 9 -8.85 -40.96 -42.34
C LYS A 9 -7.89 -40.12 -41.46
N LEU A 10 -7.43 -40.60 -40.32
CA LEU A 10 -6.23 -41.42 -40.07
C LEU A 10 -4.89 -40.81 -40.54
N SER A 11 -4.02 -40.61 -39.55
CA SER A 11 -2.58 -40.91 -39.55
C SER A 11 -1.60 -39.74 -39.70
N GLY A 12 -0.61 -39.69 -38.79
CA GLY A 12 0.72 -39.18 -39.11
C GLY A 12 1.37 -38.26 -38.09
N ILE A 13 2.04 -38.85 -37.11
CA ILE A 13 3.02 -38.26 -36.19
C ILE A 13 4.13 -37.51 -36.96
N VAL A 14 4.52 -36.31 -36.51
CA VAL A 14 5.93 -35.84 -36.60
C VAL A 14 6.31 -35.12 -35.30
N LEU A 15 7.03 -35.86 -34.45
CA LEU A 15 7.87 -35.33 -33.39
C LEU A 15 9.16 -34.83 -34.04
N ALA A 16 9.48 -33.54 -33.91
CA ALA A 16 10.79 -33.00 -34.25
C ALA A 16 11.36 -32.27 -33.03
N LEU A 17 12.23 -32.98 -32.31
CA LEU A 17 13.24 -32.41 -31.44
C LEU A 17 14.30 -31.75 -32.31
N LEU A 18 14.54 -30.44 -32.13
CA LEU A 18 15.81 -29.81 -32.52
C LEU A 18 16.26 -28.91 -31.37
N LEU A 19 17.16 -29.47 -30.56
CA LEU A 19 18.14 -28.74 -29.78
C LEU A 19 19.19 -28.17 -30.76
N SER A 20 19.34 -26.85 -30.80
CA SER A 20 20.56 -26.19 -31.29
C SER A 20 20.89 -25.05 -30.34
N GLY A 21 22.00 -25.19 -29.63
CA GLY A 21 22.63 -24.14 -28.84
C GLY A 21 23.67 -23.35 -29.65
N CYS A 22 24.19 -22.30 -28.99
CA CYS A 22 25.35 -21.44 -29.34
C CYS A 22 25.26 -20.74 -30.71
N GLY A 23 25.26 -19.42 -30.85
CA GLY A 23 25.70 -18.33 -29.99
C GLY A 23 26.22 -17.28 -30.97
N ASP A 24 25.52 -16.16 -31.13
CA ASP A 24 26.03 -15.02 -31.88
C ASP A 24 25.64 -13.76 -31.11
N GLU A 25 26.66 -13.18 -30.50
CA GLU A 25 26.63 -11.92 -29.79
C GLU A 25 26.78 -10.78 -30.82
N GLN A 26 25.72 -10.00 -31.02
CA GLN A 26 25.81 -8.73 -31.75
C GLN A 26 25.36 -7.53 -30.90
N PRO A 27 26.05 -6.39 -31.07
CA PRO A 27 26.24 -5.41 -30.00
C PRO A 27 25.09 -4.41 -29.86
N ARG A 28 24.84 -4.06 -28.59
CA ARG A 28 24.15 -2.87 -28.07
C ARG A 28 23.62 -1.86 -29.12
N GLN A 29 22.30 -1.85 -29.32
CA GLN A 29 21.58 -0.59 -29.40
C GLN A 29 20.94 -0.29 -28.04
N LYS A 30 21.59 0.60 -27.28
CA LYS A 30 20.97 1.27 -26.13
C LYS A 30 19.84 2.17 -26.66
N SER A 31 18.67 1.62 -26.95
CA SER A 31 17.44 2.39 -26.86
C SER A 31 17.08 2.45 -25.38
N SER A 32 17.75 3.35 -24.66
CA SER A 32 17.25 3.81 -23.38
C SER A 32 16.12 4.79 -23.67
N GLU A 33 15.00 4.29 -24.19
CA GLU A 33 13.71 4.89 -23.88
C GLU A 33 13.52 4.71 -22.37
N LYS A 34 14.10 5.65 -21.62
CA LYS A 34 13.58 6.02 -20.31
C LYS A 34 12.14 6.46 -20.58
N ARG A 35 11.22 5.50 -20.52
CA ARG A 35 9.84 5.76 -20.16
C ARG A 35 9.89 6.22 -18.69
N SER A 36 10.36 7.45 -18.49
CA SER A 36 10.25 8.17 -17.24
C SER A 36 8.79 8.60 -17.12
N GLY A 37 7.91 7.62 -16.99
CA GLY A 37 6.55 7.76 -16.50
C GLY A 37 6.52 7.68 -14.97
N LEU A 38 7.60 8.07 -14.31
CA LEU A 38 7.50 8.60 -12.96
C LEU A 38 6.85 9.96 -13.12
N THR A 39 5.53 9.95 -12.98
CA THR A 39 4.80 11.09 -12.43
C THR A 39 5.71 11.74 -11.40
N LYS A 40 5.92 13.04 -11.56
CA LYS A 40 6.58 13.91 -10.60
C LYS A 40 5.89 13.71 -9.24
N VAL A 41 6.37 12.75 -8.46
CA VAL A 41 6.11 12.71 -7.02
C VAL A 41 6.83 13.95 -6.53
N GLU A 42 6.06 14.99 -6.19
CA GLU A 42 6.62 16.20 -5.62
C GLU A 42 7.52 15.78 -4.44
N GLN A 43 8.80 16.09 -4.58
CA GLN A 43 9.90 15.47 -3.85
C GLN A 43 10.07 16.08 -2.45
N THR A 44 8.99 16.54 -1.81
CA THR A 44 9.05 17.29 -0.53
C THR A 44 8.07 16.81 0.54
N ASP A 45 7.30 15.74 0.28
CA ASP A 45 6.25 15.23 1.18
C ASP A 45 6.54 13.83 1.77
N TRP A 46 7.80 13.39 1.76
CA TRP A 46 8.19 12.06 2.25
C TRP A 46 9.43 12.14 3.14
N LEU A 47 9.40 11.46 4.30
CA LEU A 47 10.57 11.34 5.16
C LEU A 47 11.54 10.30 4.61
N SER A 48 12.74 10.73 4.18
CA SER A 48 13.79 9.81 3.74
C SER A 48 14.41 9.07 4.94
N MET A 49 15.14 7.98 4.68
CA MET A 49 15.81 7.23 5.75
C MET A 49 16.93 8.03 6.42
N GLN A 50 17.59 8.94 5.69
CA GLN A 50 18.70 9.74 6.18
C GLN A 50 18.25 11.03 6.89
N ASP A 51 16.97 11.42 6.76
CA ASP A 51 16.45 12.60 7.45
C ASP A 51 16.47 12.41 8.96
N GLU A 52 17.15 13.29 9.68
CA GLU A 52 17.18 13.27 11.15
C GLU A 52 15.87 13.78 11.79
N THR A 53 14.94 14.28 10.97
CA THR A 53 13.64 14.78 11.44
C THR A 53 12.85 13.70 12.18
N ASN A 54 12.36 14.05 13.38
CA ASN A 54 11.45 13.20 14.13
C ASN A 54 10.13 13.01 13.35
N PRO A 55 9.65 11.76 13.14
CA PRO A 55 8.44 11.51 12.35
C PRO A 55 7.17 12.17 12.91
N GLY A 56 7.05 12.30 14.24
CA GLY A 56 5.92 12.98 14.88
C GLY A 56 5.94 14.47 14.60
N ASP A 57 7.10 15.12 14.76
CA ASP A 57 7.25 16.55 14.49
C ASP A 57 7.01 16.89 13.03
N TRP A 58 7.45 16.02 12.12
CA TRP A 58 7.16 16.14 10.69
C TRP A 58 5.66 16.08 10.39
N LEU A 59 4.92 15.13 10.96
CA LEU A 59 3.46 15.06 10.80
C LEU A 59 2.77 16.30 11.36
N ILE A 60 3.18 16.79 12.54
CA ILE A 60 2.62 18.01 13.14
C ILE A 60 2.83 19.21 12.21
N ALA A 61 4.05 19.38 11.69
CA ALA A 61 4.35 20.45 10.75
C ALA A 61 3.48 20.35 9.48
N ARG A 62 3.23 19.14 8.98
CA ARG A 62 2.36 18.90 7.83
C ARG A 62 0.91 19.28 8.12
N GLU A 63 0.37 18.91 9.29
CA GLU A 63 -0.99 19.26 9.69
C GLU A 63 -1.16 20.78 9.88
N ILE A 64 -0.18 21.45 10.50
CA ILE A 64 -0.19 22.91 10.65
C ILE A 64 -0.15 23.60 9.27
N LYS A 65 0.68 23.10 8.34
CA LYS A 65 0.73 23.59 6.96
C LYS A 65 -0.59 23.39 6.22
N SER A 66 -1.34 22.34 6.55
CA SER A 66 -2.69 22.08 6.05
C SER A 66 -3.79 22.89 6.76
N GLY A 67 -3.44 23.77 7.71
CA GLY A 67 -4.36 24.68 8.40
C GLY A 67 -4.90 24.15 9.74
N ALA A 68 -4.43 23.00 10.23
CA ALA A 68 -4.80 22.50 11.55
C ALA A 68 -4.17 23.36 12.66
N LYS A 69 -4.88 23.50 13.78
CA LYS A 69 -4.30 24.02 15.02
C LYS A 69 -3.88 22.83 15.87
N PHE A 70 -2.64 22.86 16.37
CA PHE A 70 -2.09 21.80 17.22
C PHE A 70 -1.81 22.36 18.61
N ALA A 71 -2.50 21.85 19.63
CA ALA A 71 -2.14 22.11 21.01
C ALA A 71 -0.93 21.25 21.41
N PRO A 72 -0.11 21.66 22.40
CA PRO A 72 1.00 20.85 22.90
C PRO A 72 0.58 19.42 23.29
N ASP A 73 -0.54 19.27 23.99
CA ASP A 73 -1.07 17.95 24.39
C ASP A 73 -1.40 17.04 23.21
N ASP A 74 -1.79 17.61 22.07
CA ASP A 74 -2.10 16.83 20.87
C ASP A 74 -0.81 16.34 20.19
N ALA A 75 0.28 17.12 20.28
CA ALA A 75 1.61 16.73 19.81
C ALA A 75 2.11 15.49 20.54
N ASP A 76 1.98 15.47 21.87
CA ASP A 76 2.41 14.34 22.67
C ASP A 76 1.56 13.09 22.43
N LYS A 77 0.23 13.24 22.29
CA LYS A 77 -0.66 12.13 21.89
C LYS A 77 -0.30 11.54 20.53
N LEU A 78 0.10 12.37 19.56
CA LEU A 78 0.54 11.88 18.26
C LEU A 78 1.84 11.07 18.38
N ARG A 79 2.84 11.60 19.09
CA ARG A 79 4.11 10.91 19.32
C ARG A 79 3.89 9.57 20.03
N GLN A 80 3.01 9.54 21.03
CA GLN A 80 2.59 8.31 21.70
C GLN A 80 1.90 7.36 20.72
N SER A 81 0.96 7.83 19.90
CA SER A 81 0.26 6.99 18.92
C SER A 81 1.22 6.35 17.91
N LEU A 82 2.26 7.08 17.48
CA LEU A 82 3.31 6.52 16.62
C LEU A 82 4.13 5.44 17.32
N ALA A 83 4.46 5.64 18.60
CA ALA A 83 5.18 4.66 19.40
C ALA A 83 4.34 3.39 19.67
N GLU A 84 3.05 3.56 19.94
CA GLU A 84 2.12 2.44 20.10
C GLU A 84 1.96 1.66 18.80
N ALA A 85 1.85 2.37 17.67
CA ALA A 85 1.79 1.75 16.36
C ALA A 85 3.08 0.96 16.04
N SER A 86 4.27 1.51 16.32
CA SER A 86 5.54 0.82 16.06
C SER A 86 5.82 -0.34 17.02
N ALA A 87 5.24 -0.34 18.22
CA ALA A 87 5.27 -1.49 19.10
C ALA A 87 4.35 -2.63 18.62
N ARG A 88 3.35 -2.30 17.80
CA ARG A 88 2.29 -3.24 17.37
C ARG A 88 2.53 -3.84 15.99
N PHE A 89 3.07 -3.03 15.09
CA PHE A 89 3.44 -3.42 13.73
C PHE A 89 4.95 -3.50 13.60
N LYS A 90 5.47 -4.26 12.63
CA LYS A 90 6.92 -4.33 12.36
C LYS A 90 7.49 -3.10 11.64
N ASP A 91 6.67 -2.08 11.38
CA ASP A 91 7.10 -0.83 10.74
C ASP A 91 7.71 0.13 11.78
N THR A 92 8.80 0.81 11.42
CA THR A 92 9.36 1.88 12.27
C THR A 92 8.44 3.11 12.31
N PRO A 93 8.56 4.02 13.30
CA PRO A 93 7.75 5.24 13.35
C PRO A 93 7.79 6.07 12.05
N ARG A 94 8.94 6.13 11.37
CA ARG A 94 9.09 6.80 10.06
C ARG A 94 8.30 6.10 8.97
N MET A 95 8.39 4.77 8.91
CA MET A 95 7.62 3.99 7.94
C MET A 95 6.12 4.16 8.17
N ILE A 96 5.68 4.16 9.42
CA ILE A 96 4.27 4.37 9.78
C ILE A 96 3.80 5.76 9.35
N ALA A 97 4.56 6.82 9.66
CA ALA A 97 4.21 8.18 9.25
C ALA A 97 4.09 8.31 7.73
N ASN A 98 5.07 7.81 6.98
CA ASN A 98 5.06 7.85 5.52
C ASN A 98 3.89 7.04 4.92
N ARG A 99 3.65 5.83 5.42
CA ARG A 99 2.55 4.97 4.96
C ARG A 99 1.18 5.58 5.30
N ALA A 100 1.05 6.28 6.43
CA ALA A 100 -0.18 6.96 6.79
C ALA A 100 -0.47 8.15 5.86
N VAL A 101 0.54 8.96 5.52
CA VAL A 101 0.40 10.05 4.54
C VAL A 101 0.09 9.50 3.14
N GLN A 102 0.72 8.38 2.75
CA GLN A 102 0.36 7.69 1.51
C GLN A 102 -1.11 7.24 1.51
N LEU A 103 -1.58 6.64 2.60
CA LEU A 103 -2.95 6.17 2.73
C LEU A 103 -3.97 7.34 2.72
N GLU A 104 -3.66 8.44 3.40
CA GLU A 104 -4.42 9.70 3.35
C GLU A 104 -4.58 10.20 1.91
N GLN A 105 -3.49 10.23 1.14
CA GLN A 105 -3.55 10.66 -0.26
C GLN A 105 -4.42 9.71 -1.10
N MET A 106 -4.30 8.39 -0.90
CA MET A 106 -5.13 7.40 -1.58
C MET A 106 -6.62 7.56 -1.25
N LEU A 107 -6.96 7.91 -0.01
CA LEU A 107 -8.34 8.18 0.40
C LEU A 107 -8.85 9.48 -0.22
N LYS A 108 -8.01 10.52 -0.25
CA LYS A 108 -8.34 11.81 -0.87
C LYS A 108 -8.61 11.66 -2.36
N ASP A 109 -7.79 10.90 -3.07
CA ASP A 109 -8.00 10.56 -4.49
C ASP A 109 -9.30 9.78 -4.72
N ALA A 110 -9.74 9.02 -3.71
CA ALA A 110 -11.03 8.33 -3.70
C ALA A 110 -12.20 9.19 -3.17
N GLY A 111 -11.99 10.49 -2.95
CA GLY A 111 -13.02 11.44 -2.51
C GLY A 111 -13.31 11.45 -1.00
N SER A 112 -12.46 10.84 -0.18
CA SER A 112 -12.56 10.83 1.28
C SER A 112 -11.46 11.67 1.93
N ASN A 113 -11.81 12.53 2.89
CA ASN A 113 -10.83 13.37 3.59
C ASN A 113 -10.56 12.83 5.01
N GLU A 114 -9.48 12.08 5.17
CA GLU A 114 -9.05 11.49 6.45
C GLU A 114 -7.55 11.73 6.64
N SER A 115 -7.15 12.40 7.72
CA SER A 115 -5.73 12.74 7.94
C SER A 115 -4.91 11.53 8.38
N ALA A 116 -3.60 11.56 8.10
CA ALA A 116 -2.64 10.56 8.56
C ALA A 116 -2.74 10.29 10.07
N ILE A 117 -2.98 11.32 10.89
CA ILE A 117 -3.12 11.19 12.35
C ILE A 117 -4.32 10.30 12.72
N VAL A 118 -5.46 10.53 12.09
CA VAL A 118 -6.68 9.71 12.30
C VAL A 118 -6.41 8.26 11.90
N LEU A 119 -5.72 8.05 10.79
CA LEU A 119 -5.42 6.72 10.26
C LEU A 119 -4.46 5.95 11.18
N ILE A 120 -3.42 6.61 11.72
CA ILE A 120 -2.48 6.01 12.68
C ILE A 120 -3.24 5.52 13.92
N SER A 121 -4.04 6.39 14.54
CA SER A 121 -4.79 6.03 15.75
C SER A 121 -5.82 4.94 15.48
N GLY A 122 -6.59 5.05 14.39
CA GLY A 122 -7.65 4.12 14.04
C GLY A 122 -7.14 2.71 13.73
N LEU A 123 -6.10 2.59 12.89
CA LEU A 123 -5.53 1.28 12.53
C LEU A 123 -4.85 0.60 13.71
N THR A 124 -4.15 1.36 14.55
CA THR A 124 -3.48 0.84 15.75
C THR A 124 -4.50 0.28 16.74
N ARG A 125 -5.66 0.93 16.88
CA ARG A 125 -6.75 0.46 17.74
C ARG A 125 -7.49 -0.75 17.16
N ALA A 126 -7.73 -0.76 15.85
CA ALA A 126 -8.54 -1.77 15.19
C ALA A 126 -7.82 -3.13 15.05
N VAL A 127 -6.51 -3.14 14.87
CA VAL A 127 -5.75 -4.39 14.67
C VAL A 127 -5.15 -4.86 15.99
N ALA A 128 -5.14 -6.14 16.32
CA ALA A 128 -4.43 -6.71 17.48
C ALA A 128 -2.96 -7.04 17.16
N PRO A 129 -2.05 -7.07 18.16
CA PRO A 129 -0.65 -7.41 17.91
C PRO A 129 -0.53 -8.77 17.24
N GLY A 130 0.32 -8.88 16.23
CA GLY A 130 0.58 -10.14 15.52
C GLY A 130 -0.52 -10.59 14.55
N ARG A 131 -1.65 -9.88 14.44
CA ARG A 131 -2.74 -10.23 13.49
C ARG A 131 -2.48 -9.75 12.08
N ILE A 132 -1.83 -8.60 11.94
CA ILE A 132 -1.30 -8.08 10.68
C ILE A 132 0.13 -7.63 10.93
N GLU A 133 1.05 -8.04 10.07
CA GLU A 133 2.49 -7.83 10.28
C GLU A 133 2.92 -6.36 10.24
N SER A 134 2.38 -5.58 9.29
CA SER A 134 2.82 -4.20 9.03
C SER A 134 1.64 -3.23 9.00
N PHE A 135 1.90 -1.97 9.33
CA PHE A 135 0.95 -0.87 9.23
C PHE A 135 0.50 -0.68 7.78
N GLY A 136 1.41 -0.87 6.83
CA GLY A 136 1.09 -0.84 5.39
C GLY A 136 0.06 -1.90 4.99
N ALA A 137 0.20 -3.13 5.49
CA ALA A 137 -0.78 -4.18 5.23
C ALA A 137 -2.15 -3.88 5.87
N ALA A 138 -2.18 -3.32 7.08
CA ALA A 138 -3.42 -2.86 7.70
C ALA A 138 -4.08 -1.74 6.89
N GLY A 139 -3.30 -0.78 6.42
CA GLY A 139 -3.74 0.29 5.52
C GLY A 139 -4.32 -0.22 4.20
N HIS A 140 -3.73 -1.27 3.61
CA HIS A 140 -4.28 -1.93 2.42
C HIS A 140 -5.65 -2.56 2.67
N GLN A 141 -5.84 -3.24 3.80
CA GLN A 141 -7.16 -3.78 4.16
C GLN A 141 -8.19 -2.65 4.33
N TYR A 142 -7.79 -1.57 5.00
CA TYR A 142 -8.63 -0.40 5.20
C TYR A 142 -9.07 0.24 3.88
N ILE A 143 -8.14 0.60 2.99
CA ILE A 143 -8.51 1.26 1.72
C ILE A 143 -9.37 0.37 0.84
N ASN A 144 -9.18 -0.95 0.86
CA ASN A 144 -10.04 -1.88 0.13
C ASN A 144 -11.48 -1.83 0.65
N MET A 145 -11.68 -1.77 1.97
CA MET A 145 -13.01 -1.58 2.56
C MET A 145 -13.62 -0.24 2.18
N ARG A 146 -12.82 0.85 2.20
CA ARG A 146 -13.30 2.19 1.80
C ARG A 146 -13.68 2.24 0.33
N LYS A 147 -12.91 1.59 -0.56
CA LYS A 147 -13.23 1.42 -1.99
C LYS A 147 -14.47 0.56 -2.22
N ALA A 148 -14.78 -0.36 -1.32
CA ALA A 148 -16.02 -1.15 -1.33
C ALA A 148 -17.24 -0.36 -0.80
N GLY A 149 -17.08 0.92 -0.44
CA GLY A 149 -18.17 1.81 -0.03
C GLY A 149 -18.47 1.81 1.47
N LEU A 150 -17.69 1.10 2.30
CA LEU A 150 -17.86 1.17 3.75
C LEU A 150 -17.44 2.56 4.24
N SER A 151 -18.19 3.15 5.18
CA SER A 151 -17.76 4.38 5.87
C SER A 151 -16.47 4.14 6.67
N ARG A 152 -15.79 5.21 7.09
CA ARG A 152 -14.61 5.12 7.97
C ARG A 152 -14.89 4.28 9.21
N GLU A 153 -15.99 4.58 9.90
CA GLU A 153 -16.41 3.90 11.13
C GLU A 153 -16.67 2.42 10.85
N ARG A 154 -17.42 2.10 9.79
CA ARG A 154 -17.70 0.71 9.40
C ARG A 154 -16.45 -0.05 8.98
N ALA A 155 -15.49 0.60 8.33
CA ALA A 155 -14.24 0.00 7.93
C ALA A 155 -13.35 -0.31 9.16
N PHE A 156 -13.26 0.58 10.14
CA PHE A 156 -12.55 0.29 11.39
C PHE A 156 -13.24 -0.79 12.22
N ASP A 157 -14.58 -0.78 12.29
CA ASP A 157 -15.33 -1.85 12.95
C ASP A 157 -15.07 -3.20 12.29
N GLU A 158 -15.07 -3.25 10.96
CA GLU A 158 -14.84 -4.49 10.21
C GLU A 158 -13.39 -4.97 10.33
N LEU A 159 -12.41 -4.06 10.35
CA LEU A 159 -11.03 -4.40 10.69
C LEU A 159 -10.93 -4.98 12.11
N SER A 160 -11.58 -4.36 13.09
CA SER A 160 -11.58 -4.81 14.48
C SER A 160 -12.22 -6.19 14.64
N LYS A 161 -13.31 -6.46 13.93
CA LYS A 161 -13.95 -7.78 13.93
C LYS A 161 -13.06 -8.88 13.35
N ARG A 162 -12.21 -8.58 12.37
CA ARG A 162 -11.35 -9.58 11.69
C ARG A 162 -9.99 -9.74 12.34
N TYR A 163 -9.45 -8.64 12.85
CA TYR A 163 -8.05 -8.54 13.25
C TYR A 163 -7.88 -8.02 14.67
N GLY A 164 -8.95 -7.66 15.39
CA GLY A 164 -8.92 -7.33 16.81
C GLY A 164 -8.75 -8.57 17.70
N THR A 165 -8.71 -8.38 19.01
CA THR A 165 -8.43 -9.45 19.98
C THR A 165 -9.47 -10.59 19.99
N GLY A 166 -10.69 -10.32 19.51
CA GLY A 166 -11.79 -11.30 19.45
C GLY A 166 -12.17 -11.74 18.03
N GLY A 167 -11.34 -11.45 17.03
CA GLY A 167 -11.58 -11.77 15.63
C GLY A 167 -10.87 -13.00 15.09
#